data_AF-A0A7L2SCH7-F1
#
_entry.id   AF-A0A7L2SCH7-F1
#
_cell.length_a   1.000
_cell.length_b   1.000
_cell.length_c   1.000
_cell.angle_alpha   90.00
_cell.angle_beta   90.00
_cell.angle_gamma   90.00
#
_symmetry.space_group_name_H-M   'P 1'
#
loop_
_entity.id
_entity.type
_entity.pdbx_description
1 polymer ?
#
loop_
_entity_poly.entity_id
_entity_poly.type
_entity_poly.pdbx_seq_one_letter_code
_entity_poly.pdbx_strand_id
1 'polypeptide(L)'
;QVIAYSRRRYRILGETLDVAVGNCIDRLARLLQIPNSPSPGYNVEQLAKRGTQNNLGETLKPLFCTPQAVTPKLLESGEATPEDLCFSLQ
;
A
#
# COMPACT_ATOMS: atom_id res chain seq x y z
N GLN A 1 12.24 -5.05 -4.69
CA GLN A 1 13.37 -5.73 -5.36
C GLN A 1 14.48 -5.91 -4.35
N VAL A 2 14.98 -7.14 -4.18
CA VAL A 2 16.09 -7.49 -3.29
C VAL A 2 17.28 -7.89 -4.17
N ILE A 3 18.37 -7.14 -4.06
CA ILE A 3 19.59 -7.35 -4.85
C ILE A 3 20.72 -7.69 -3.89
N ALA A 4 21.49 -8.72 -4.20
CA ALA A 4 22.71 -9.07 -3.47
C ALA A 4 23.92 -9.07 -4.41
N TYR A 5 25.06 -8.64 -3.88
CA TYR A 5 26.33 -8.71 -4.57
C TYR A 5 27.00 -10.06 -4.28
N SER A 6 27.17 -10.90 -5.30
CA SER A 6 27.81 -12.21 -5.15
C SER A 6 28.57 -12.61 -6.41
N ARG A 7 29.77 -13.17 -6.22
CA ARG A 7 30.70 -13.56 -7.30
C ARG A 7 31.00 -12.42 -8.26
N ARG A 8 31.33 -11.24 -7.71
CA ARG A 8 31.63 -10.00 -8.44
C ARG A 8 30.53 -9.49 -9.38
N ARG A 9 29.27 -9.92 -9.17
CA ARG A 9 28.10 -9.49 -9.95
C ARG A 9 26.91 -9.22 -9.03
N TYR A 10 26.10 -8.24 -9.38
CA TYR A 10 24.80 -8.03 -8.75
C TYR A 10 23.83 -9.11 -9.26
N ARG A 11 23.07 -9.71 -8.34
CA ARG A 11 22.03 -10.70 -8.64
C ARG A 11 20.75 -10.33 -7.91
N ILE A 12 19.62 -10.53 -8.58
CA ILE A 12 18.30 -10.35 -8.01
C ILE A 12 17.98 -11.62 -7.21
N LEU A 13 17.77 -11.46 -5.90
CA LEU A 13 17.35 -12.55 -5.01
C LEU A 13 15.83 -12.68 -4.94
N GLY A 14 15.12 -11.59 -5.22
CA GLY A 14 13.67 -11.57 -5.27
C GLY A 14 13.16 -10.26 -5.88
N GLU A 15 12.19 -10.36 -6.76
CA GLU A 15 11.46 -9.23 -7.32
C GLU A 15 9.97 -9.39 -7.05
N THR A 16 9.26 -8.27 -7.01
CA THR A 16 7.80 -8.26 -6.97
C THR A 16 7.30 -8.63 -8.35
N LEU A 17 6.53 -9.72 -8.46
CA LEU A 17 6.03 -10.24 -9.73
C LEU A 17 4.96 -9.33 -10.37
N ASP A 18 4.16 -8.64 -9.55
CA ASP A 18 2.97 -7.96 -10.04
C ASP A 18 3.14 -6.43 -10.06
N VAL A 19 3.35 -5.83 -8.89
CA VAL A 19 3.42 -4.38 -8.73
C VAL A 19 4.49 -4.01 -7.71
N ALA A 20 5.32 -3.03 -8.04
CA ALA A 20 6.25 -2.44 -7.09
C ALA A 20 5.49 -1.73 -5.96
N VAL A 21 5.94 -1.88 -4.71
CA VAL A 21 5.22 -1.34 -3.53
C VAL A 21 4.91 0.15 -3.65
N GLY A 22 5.81 0.95 -4.26
CA GLY A 22 5.58 2.37 -4.51
C GLY A 22 4.41 2.66 -5.46
N ASN A 23 4.18 1.81 -6.46
CA ASN A 23 3.04 1.93 -7.37
C ASN A 23 1.73 1.49 -6.67
N CYS A 24 1.76 0.51 -5.75
CA CYS A 24 0.59 0.21 -4.91
C CYS A 24 0.20 1.40 -4.04
N ILE A 25 1.16 2.03 -3.38
CA ILE A 25 0.96 3.20 -2.53
C ILE A 25 0.44 4.39 -3.37
N ASP A 26 1.04 4.66 -4.53
CA ASP A 26 0.60 5.73 -5.43
C ASP A 26 -0.83 5.52 -5.93
N ARG A 27 -1.20 4.27 -6.26
CA ARG A 27 -2.58 3.92 -6.63
C ARG A 27 -3.55 4.12 -5.48
N LEU A 28 -3.21 3.70 -4.28
CA LEU A 28 -4.05 3.94 -3.10
C LEU A 28 -4.21 5.44 -2.81
N ALA A 29 -3.11 6.20 -2.87
CA ALA A 29 -3.13 7.64 -2.65
C ALA A 29 -4.03 8.37 -3.64
N ARG A 30 -4.03 7.95 -4.91
CA ARG A 30 -4.97 8.47 -5.92
C ARG A 30 -6.43 8.11 -5.62
N LEU A 31 -6.71 6.88 -5.19
CA LEU A 31 -8.07 6.45 -4.85
C LEU A 31 -8.63 7.24 -3.65
N LEU A 32 -7.78 7.50 -2.66
CA LEU A 32 -8.12 8.27 -1.46
C LEU A 32 -8.01 9.80 -1.67
N GLN A 33 -7.70 10.25 -2.90
CA GLN A 33 -7.54 11.68 -3.25
C GLN A 33 -6.55 12.42 -2.34
N ILE A 34 -5.49 11.75 -1.91
CA ILE A 34 -4.47 12.31 -1.03
C ILE A 34 -3.61 13.32 -1.80
N PRO A 35 -3.30 14.49 -1.23
CA PRO A 35 -2.47 15.49 -1.89
C PRO A 35 -1.05 14.96 -2.17
N ASN A 36 -0.48 15.37 -3.30
CA ASN A 36 0.85 14.91 -3.74
C ASN A 36 2.01 15.66 -3.05
N SER A 37 1.75 16.76 -2.33
CA SER A 37 2.77 17.56 -1.65
C SER A 37 2.79 17.24 -0.15
N PRO A 38 3.95 17.01 0.50
CA PRO A 38 5.33 16.98 -0.04
C PRO A 38 5.69 15.68 -0.78
N SER A 39 5.02 14.57 -0.47
CA SER A 39 5.01 13.36 -1.29
C SER A 39 3.76 12.53 -0.93
N PRO A 40 3.20 11.75 -1.85
CA PRO A 40 1.98 10.99 -1.59
C PRO A 40 2.23 9.89 -0.55
N GLY A 41 3.40 9.25 -0.61
CA GLY A 41 3.81 8.25 0.39
C GLY A 41 3.93 8.82 1.81
N TYR A 42 4.47 10.04 1.96
CA TYR A 42 4.53 10.70 3.27
C TYR A 42 3.13 10.97 3.83
N ASN A 43 2.20 11.45 3.00
CA ASN A 43 0.85 11.74 3.45
C ASN A 43 0.06 10.46 3.80
N VAL A 44 0.26 9.37 3.04
CA VAL A 44 -0.26 8.04 3.38
C VAL A 44 0.26 7.57 4.73
N GLU A 45 1.56 7.73 5.01
CA GLU A 45 2.14 7.39 6.31
C GLU A 45 1.57 8.24 7.46
N GLN A 46 1.31 9.53 7.23
CA GLN A 46 0.70 10.39 8.26
C GLN A 46 -0.74 9.99 8.56
N LEU A 47 -1.50 9.55 7.55
CA LEU A 47 -2.85 9.02 7.72
C LEU A 47 -2.82 7.65 8.42
N ALA A 48 -1.89 6.79 8.04
CA ALA A 48 -1.67 5.51 8.69
C ALA A 48 -1.41 5.68 10.19
N LYS A 49 -0.58 6.64 10.61
CA LYS A 49 -0.33 6.94 12.04
C LYS A 49 -1.58 7.33 12.84
N ARG A 50 -2.63 7.79 12.17
CA ARG A 50 -3.92 8.15 12.77
C ARG A 50 -4.90 6.98 12.78
N GLY A 51 -4.67 5.97 11.94
CA GLY A 51 -5.48 4.76 11.87
C GLY A 51 -5.33 3.93 13.13
N THR A 52 -6.40 3.22 13.48
CA THR A 52 -6.42 2.30 14.62
C THR A 52 -6.33 0.87 14.11
N GLN A 53 -5.69 -0.01 14.88
CA GLN A 53 -5.55 -1.43 14.53
C GLN A 53 -6.94 -2.11 14.44
N ASN A 54 -7.52 -2.07 13.24
CA ASN A 54 -8.65 -2.90 12.89
C ASN A 54 -8.11 -4.15 12.20
N ASN A 55 -8.42 -5.33 12.76
CA ASN A 55 -7.92 -6.63 12.30
C ASN A 55 -8.51 -7.03 10.91
N LEU A 56 -8.17 -6.32 9.84
CA LEU A 56 -8.60 -6.66 8.45
C LEU A 56 -7.66 -7.68 7.75
N GLY A 57 -6.94 -8.51 8.51
CA GLY A 57 -5.79 -9.30 8.02
C GLY A 57 -6.04 -10.17 6.77
N GLU A 58 -7.24 -10.72 6.59
CA GLU A 58 -7.57 -11.50 5.38
C GLU A 58 -8.06 -10.64 4.22
N THR A 59 -8.82 -9.59 4.52
CA THR A 59 -9.42 -8.66 3.54
C THR A 59 -8.37 -7.77 2.87
N LEU A 60 -7.19 -7.61 3.47
CA LEU A 60 -6.10 -6.75 2.98
C LEU A 60 -5.20 -7.40 1.93
N LYS A 61 -5.10 -8.74 1.88
CA LYS A 61 -4.31 -9.43 0.83
C LYS A 61 -4.63 -8.94 -0.59
N PRO A 62 -5.91 -8.83 -1.00
CA PRO A 62 -6.23 -8.34 -2.34
C PRO A 62 -6.00 -6.83 -2.52
N LEU A 63 -5.80 -6.04 -1.45
CA LEU A 63 -5.45 -4.62 -1.54
C LEU A 63 -4.05 -4.42 -2.15
N PHE A 64 -3.11 -5.35 -1.90
CA PHE A 64 -1.75 -5.28 -2.45
C PHE A 64 -1.69 -5.58 -3.95
N CYS A 65 -2.54 -6.50 -4.44
CA CYS A 65 -2.58 -6.84 -5.87
C CYS A 65 -3.52 -5.92 -6.65
N THR A 66 -4.70 -5.60 -6.10
CA THR A 66 -5.79 -4.91 -6.81
C THR A 66 -6.46 -3.83 -5.94
N PRO A 67 -5.75 -2.75 -5.58
CA PRO A 67 -6.31 -1.71 -4.71
C PRO A 67 -7.55 -1.04 -5.32
N GLN A 68 -7.56 -0.84 -6.64
CA GLN A 68 -8.66 -0.21 -7.38
C GLN A 68 -10.02 -0.93 -7.24
N ALA A 69 -10.00 -2.25 -7.07
CA ALA A 69 -11.23 -3.04 -6.98
C ALA A 69 -11.70 -3.23 -5.53
N VAL A 70 -10.78 -3.16 -4.56
CA VAL A 70 -11.04 -3.47 -3.15
C VAL A 70 -11.36 -2.20 -2.36
N THR A 71 -10.58 -1.12 -2.56
CA THR A 71 -10.76 0.15 -1.85
C THR A 71 -12.17 0.73 -1.95
N PRO A 72 -12.82 0.85 -3.13
CA PRO A 72 -14.18 1.39 -3.21
C PRO A 72 -15.20 0.49 -2.50
N LYS A 73 -15.05 -0.84 -2.58
CA LYS A 73 -15.96 -1.79 -1.89
C LYS A 73 -15.88 -1.65 -0.37
N LEU A 74 -14.66 -1.48 0.16
CA LEU A 74 -14.46 -1.29 1.60
C LEU A 74 -14.99 0.07 2.06
N LEU A 75 -14.80 1.12 1.27
CA LEU A 75 -15.35 2.45 1.56
C LEU A 75 -16.89 2.46 1.51
N GLU A 76 -17.50 1.78 0.53
CA GLU A 76 -18.96 1.66 0.40
C GLU A 76 -19.57 0.81 1.52
N SER A 77 -18.88 -0.24 1.97
CA SER A 77 -19.33 -1.08 3.09
C SER A 77 -19.28 -0.36 4.44
N GLY A 78 -18.52 0.73 4.55
CA GLY A 78 -18.30 1.45 5.82
C GLY A 78 -17.46 0.68 6.84
N GLU A 79 -16.91 -0.48 6.48
CA GLU A 79 -16.11 -1.33 7.37
C GLU A 79 -14.71 -0.76 7.65
N ALA A 80 -14.20 0.11 6.77
CA ALA A 80 -12.85 0.66 6.90
C ALA A 80 -12.80 2.16 6.56
N THR A 81 -12.06 2.91 7.38
CA THR A 81 -11.73 4.31 7.10
C THR A 81 -10.49 4.41 6.20
N PRO A 82 -10.30 5.52 5.47
CA PRO A 82 -9.07 5.79 4.73
C PRO A 82 -7.80 5.63 5.58
N GLU A 83 -7.87 6.03 6.85
CA GLU A 83 -6.78 5.95 7.81
C GLU A 83 -6.46 4.49 8.18
N ASP A 84 -7.48 3.67 8.44
CA ASP A 84 -7.30 2.25 8.77
C ASP A 84 -6.76 1.46 7.57
N LEU A 85 -7.16 1.82 6.35
CA LEU A 85 -6.61 1.26 5.11
C LEU A 85 -5.13 1.61 4.94
N CYS A 86 -4.76 2.86 5.22
CA CYS A 86 -3.36 3.30 5.18
C CYS A 86 -2.52 2.60 6.26
N PHE A 87 -3.07 2.47 7.48
CA PHE A 87 -2.42 1.76 8.59
C PHE A 87 -2.16 0.30 8.25
N SER A 88 -3.15 -0.35 7.64
CA SER A 88 -3.08 -1.75 7.22
C SER A 88 -2.10 -2.04 6.08
N LEU A 89 -1.71 -1.00 5.33
CA LEU A 89 -0.80 -1.10 4.19
C LEU A 89 0.69 -0.97 4.60
N GLN A 90 0.97 -0.40 5.77
CA GLN A 90 2.31 -0.30 6.34
C GLN A 90 2.66 -1.52 7.20
#